data_AF-A0A7C4FIY6-F1
#
_entry.id   AF-A0A7C4FIY6-F1
#
_cell.length_a   1.000
_cell.length_b   1.000
_cell.length_c   1.000
_cell.angle_alpha   90.00
_cell.angle_beta   90.00
_cell.angle_gamma   90.00
#
_symmetry.space_group_name_H-M   'P 1'
#
loop_
_entity.id
_entity.type
_entity.pdbx_description
1 polymer ?
#
loop_
_entity_poly.entity_id
_entity_poly.type
_entity_poly.pdbx_seq_one_letter_code
_entity_poly.pdbx_strand_id
1 'polypeptide(L)'
;MALWAILSISAGFFVALSDALNKKFLASQGSYVMLLARTLGSFPFLFPIFLYLLLSKDAISFFTPSFLLVVSVLLFLEMIATIFYMKGIKASPLSASLPFLSFTPVFVVLTGYLLLGERVSYTGFVGILLIVLGSYFI
;
A
#
# COMPACT_ATOMS: atom_id res chain seq x y z
N MET A 1 -8.08 9.97 19.24
CA MET A 1 -8.97 9.46 18.17
C MET A 1 -9.08 10.41 16.98
N ALA A 2 -9.37 11.72 17.17
CA ALA A 2 -9.50 12.67 16.07
C ALA A 2 -8.26 12.76 15.14
N LEU A 3 -7.04 12.77 15.69
CA LEU A 3 -5.80 12.83 14.90
C LEU A 3 -5.66 11.63 13.94
N TRP A 4 -5.86 10.41 14.44
CA TRP A 4 -5.78 9.21 13.62
C TRP A 4 -6.83 9.19 12.51
N ALA A 5 -8.06 9.64 12.80
CA ALA A 5 -9.10 9.75 11.78
C ALA A 5 -8.71 10.72 10.65
N ILE A 6 -8.17 11.89 11.00
CA ILE A 6 -7.69 12.88 10.02
C ILE A 6 -6.57 12.26 9.18
N LEU A 7 -5.57 11.64 9.80
CA LEU A 7 -4.45 11.01 9.10
C LEU A 7 -4.92 9.90 8.15
N SER A 8 -5.85 9.05 8.57
CA SER A 8 -6.39 7.97 7.73
C SER A 8 -7.18 8.50 6.54
N ILE A 9 -8.02 9.52 6.73
CA ILE A 9 -8.80 10.15 5.64
C ILE A 9 -7.85 10.83 4.65
N SER A 10 -6.87 11.59 5.15
CA SER A 10 -5.86 12.23 4.30
C SER A 10 -5.05 11.20 3.53
N ALA A 11 -4.62 10.11 4.18
CA ALA A 11 -3.89 9.03 3.51
C ALA A 11 -4.71 8.42 2.37
N GLY A 12 -5.98 8.08 2.62
CA GLY A 12 -6.89 7.55 1.60
C GLY A 12 -7.08 8.51 0.42
N PHE A 13 -7.31 9.79 0.70
CA PHE A 13 -7.44 10.83 -0.32
C PHE A 13 -6.18 10.96 -1.17
N PHE A 14 -5.00 11.08 -0.56
CA PHE A 14 -3.75 11.25 -1.29
C PHE A 14 -3.34 10.01 -2.08
N VAL A 15 -3.62 8.80 -1.57
CA VAL A 15 -3.39 7.55 -2.32
C VAL A 15 -4.27 7.50 -3.56
N ALA A 16 -5.58 7.76 -3.42
CA ALA A 16 -6.50 7.76 -4.56
C ALA A 16 -6.17 8.86 -5.58
N LEU A 17 -5.79 10.06 -5.11
CA LEU A 17 -5.37 11.17 -5.96
C LEU A 17 -4.07 10.83 -6.71
N SER A 18 -3.09 10.23 -6.02
CA SER A 18 -1.84 9.78 -6.64
C SER A 18 -2.10 8.78 -7.77
N ASP A 19 -2.97 7.79 -7.54
CA ASP A 19 -3.33 6.81 -8.58
C ASP A 19 -4.09 7.43 -9.76
N ALA A 20 -4.99 8.38 -9.48
CA ALA A 20 -5.70 9.12 -10.52
C ALA A 20 -4.75 9.96 -11.39
N LEU A 21 -3.83 10.71 -10.77
CA LEU A 21 -2.83 11.52 -11.46
C LEU A 21 -1.85 10.65 -12.23
N ASN A 22 -1.34 9.59 -11.60
CA ASN A 22 -0.39 8.66 -12.21
C ASN A 22 -1.00 8.04 -13.48
N LYS A 23 -2.23 7.52 -13.40
CA LYS A 23 -2.92 7.00 -14.59
C LYS A 23 -3.17 8.10 -15.63
N LYS A 24 -3.67 9.27 -15.24
CA LYS A 24 -4.01 10.35 -16.17
C LYS A 24 -2.81 10.81 -16.99
N PHE A 25 -1.64 10.94 -16.38
CA PHE A 25 -0.47 11.53 -17.03
C PHE A 25 0.55 10.51 -17.55
N LEU A 26 0.60 9.29 -16.99
CA LEU A 26 1.68 8.33 -17.28
C LEU A 26 1.19 7.04 -17.94
N ALA A 27 -0.13 6.80 -18.06
CA ALA A 27 -0.63 5.58 -18.68
C ALA A 27 -0.19 5.40 -20.15
N SER A 28 -0.07 6.50 -20.90
CA SER A 28 0.42 6.49 -22.29
C SER A 28 1.88 6.03 -22.39
N GLN A 29 2.70 6.34 -21.37
CA GLN A 29 4.13 6.04 -21.35
C GLN A 29 4.43 4.59 -20.94
N GLY A 30 3.46 3.86 -20.39
CA GLY A 30 3.61 2.45 -20.03
C GLY A 30 3.51 2.18 -18.52
N SER A 31 3.15 0.94 -18.16
CA SER A 31 2.95 0.54 -16.77
C SER A 31 4.24 0.58 -15.93
N TYR A 32 5.41 0.44 -16.55
CA TYR A 32 6.69 0.54 -15.84
C TYR A 32 7.02 1.98 -15.45
N VAL A 33 6.70 2.98 -16.30
CA VAL A 33 6.88 4.39 -15.97
C VAL A 33 5.94 4.79 -14.84
N MET A 34 4.69 4.33 -14.89
CA MET A 34 3.73 4.49 -13.80
C MET A 34 4.26 3.92 -12.47
N LEU A 35 4.83 2.71 -12.51
CA LEU A 35 5.43 2.05 -11.35
C LEU A 35 6.61 2.83 -10.77
N LEU A 36 7.53 3.29 -11.63
CA LEU A 36 8.67 4.09 -11.20
C LEU A 36 8.23 5.41 -10.57
N ALA A 37 7.26 6.11 -11.19
CA ALA A 37 6.71 7.35 -10.64
C ALA A 37 6.03 7.12 -9.28
N ARG A 38 5.28 6.03 -9.11
CA ARG A 38 4.63 5.69 -7.84
C ARG A 38 5.65 5.36 -6.74
N THR A 39 6.70 4.61 -7.08
CA THR A 39 7.65 4.06 -6.09
C THR A 39 8.78 5.04 -5.77
N LEU A 40 9.36 5.65 -6.80
CA LEU A 40 10.51 6.55 -6.67
C LEU A 40 10.10 8.03 -6.62
N GLY A 41 8.86 8.38 -6.95
CA GLY A 41 8.39 9.76 -6.91
C GLY A 41 8.46 10.38 -5.51
N SER A 42 8.32 9.58 -4.47
CA SER A 42 8.47 10.00 -3.07
C SER A 42 9.94 10.10 -2.61
N PHE A 43 10.88 9.52 -3.37
CA PHE A 43 12.28 9.40 -2.96
C PHE A 43 12.95 10.75 -2.65
N PRO A 44 12.82 11.81 -3.49
CA PRO A 44 13.45 13.10 -3.20
C PRO A 44 12.97 13.74 -1.89
N PHE A 45 11.75 13.43 -1.45
CA PHE A 45 11.14 13.98 -0.24
C PHE A 45 11.47 13.15 1.01
N LEU A 46 11.50 11.82 0.87
CA LEU A 46 11.74 10.90 1.98
C LEU A 46 13.24 10.67 2.24
N PHE A 47 14.09 10.77 1.22
CA PHE A 47 15.52 10.48 1.35
C PHE A 47 16.26 11.42 2.32
N PRO A 48 16.03 12.75 2.33
CA PRO A 48 16.65 13.63 3.31
C PRO A 48 16.24 13.31 4.76
N ILE A 49 14.96 12.95 4.97
CA ILE A 49 14.44 12.54 6.29
C ILE A 49 15.11 11.23 6.73
N PHE A 50 15.24 10.27 5.81
CA PHE A 50 15.94 9.03 6.05
C PHE A 50 17.41 9.27 6.46
N LEU A 51 18.15 10.11 5.72
CA LEU A 51 19.53 10.46 6.07
C LEU A 51 19.64 11.14 7.43
N TYR A 52 18.74 12.08 7.74
CA TYR A 52 18.71 12.75 9.03
C TYR A 52 18.53 11.76 10.19
N LEU A 53 17.57 10.83 10.06
CA LEU A 53 17.34 9.79 11.06
C LEU A 53 18.52 8.83 11.18
N LEU A 54 19.13 8.45 10.05
CA LEU A 54 20.29 7.56 10.02
C LEU A 54 21.49 8.17 10.77
N LEU A 55 21.77 9.45 10.54
CA LEU A 55 22.93 10.15 11.09
C LEU A 55 22.70 10.67 12.52
N SER A 56 21.48 11.03 12.89
CA SER A 56 21.20 11.72 14.16
C SER A 56 20.67 10.83 15.27
N LYS A 57 20.24 9.59 14.97
CA LYS A 57 19.53 8.71 15.92
C LYS A 57 20.16 7.31 16.07
N ASP A 58 21.42 7.13 15.67
CA ASP A 58 22.11 5.82 15.66
C ASP A 58 21.26 4.70 15.02
N ALA A 59 20.46 5.07 14.02
CA ALA A 59 19.49 4.16 13.42
C ALA A 59 20.16 3.04 12.60
N ILE A 60 21.48 3.14 12.39
CA ILE A 60 22.32 2.09 11.80
C ILE A 60 22.20 0.80 12.63
N SER A 61 22.02 0.89 13.94
CA SER A 61 21.87 -0.27 14.83
C SER A 61 20.64 -1.14 14.50
N PHE A 62 19.62 -0.60 13.82
CA PHE A 62 18.44 -1.36 13.39
C PHE A 62 18.69 -2.23 12.15
N PHE A 63 19.77 -2.00 11.40
CA PHE A 63 20.13 -2.77 10.18
C PHE A 63 20.78 -4.11 10.52
N THR A 64 20.06 -4.94 11.27
CA THR A 64 20.46 -6.32 11.55
C THR A 64 20.29 -7.21 10.31
N PRO A 65 21.01 -8.35 10.20
CA PRO A 65 20.84 -9.28 9.08
C PRO A 65 19.40 -9.78 8.93
N SER A 66 18.69 -10.02 10.05
CA SER A 66 17.28 -10.41 10.05
C SER A 66 16.37 -9.31 9.48
N PHE A 67 16.60 -8.06 9.88
CA PHE A 67 15.86 -6.92 9.34
C PHE A 67 16.08 -6.80 7.82
N LEU A 68 17.33 -6.87 7.37
CA LEU A 68 17.69 -6.81 5.95
C LEU A 68 17.03 -7.92 5.13
N LEU A 69 16.99 -9.16 5.66
CA LEU A 69 16.32 -10.28 5.01
C LEU A 69 14.83 -10.02 4.87
N VAL A 70 14.15 -9.66 5.98
CA VAL A 70 12.71 -9.40 5.99
C VAL A 70 12.34 -8.27 5.03
N VAL A 71 13.07 -7.15 5.07
CA VAL A 71 12.83 -6.01 4.18
C VAL A 71 13.09 -6.39 2.72
N SER A 72 14.13 -7.19 2.43
CA SER A 72 14.41 -7.63 1.06
C SER A 72 13.29 -8.51 0.50
N VAL A 73 12.76 -9.44 1.29
CA VAL A 73 11.63 -10.28 0.90
C VAL A 73 10.37 -9.43 0.70
N LEU A 74 10.09 -8.51 1.63
CA LEU A 74 8.95 -7.59 1.52
C LEU A 74 9.05 -6.72 0.27
N LEU A 75 10.21 -6.14 -0.03
CA LEU A 75 10.42 -5.32 -1.22
C LEU A 75 10.21 -6.12 -2.50
N PHE A 76 10.67 -7.36 -2.55
CA PHE A 76 10.47 -8.23 -3.70
C PHE A 76 8.99 -8.52 -3.94
N LEU A 77 8.24 -8.87 -2.88
CA LEU A 77 6.80 -9.12 -2.96
C LEU A 77 6.03 -7.84 -3.34
N GLU A 78 6.40 -6.69 -2.75
CA GLU A 78 5.79 -5.39 -3.03
C GLU A 78 6.00 -4.97 -4.48
N MET A 79 7.20 -5.22 -5.04
CA MET A 79 7.47 -4.98 -6.46
C MET A 79 6.55 -5.80 -7.35
N ILE A 80 6.40 -7.10 -7.08
CA ILE A 80 5.50 -7.97 -7.86
C ILE A 80 4.05 -7.47 -7.76
N ALA A 81 3.59 -7.17 -6.54
CA ALA A 81 2.24 -6.64 -6.30
C ALA A 81 2.01 -5.32 -7.07
N THR A 82 2.96 -4.39 -7.00
CA THR A 82 2.86 -3.09 -7.66
C THR A 82 2.88 -3.21 -9.18
N ILE A 83 3.65 -4.16 -9.75
CA ILE A 83 3.62 -4.44 -11.20
C ILE A 83 2.22 -4.87 -11.63
N PHE A 84 1.60 -5.81 -10.92
CA PHE A 84 0.25 -6.27 -11.24
C PHE A 84 -0.78 -5.17 -11.05
N TYR A 85 -0.65 -4.39 -9.97
CA TYR A 85 -1.53 -3.27 -9.68
C TYR A 85 -1.49 -2.20 -10.79
N MET A 86 -0.30 -1.77 -11.21
CA MET A 86 -0.14 -0.78 -12.28
C MET A 86 -0.61 -1.29 -13.65
N LYS A 87 -0.45 -2.59 -13.93
CA LYS A 87 -1.03 -3.22 -15.13
C LYS A 87 -2.56 -3.21 -15.08
N GLY A 88 -3.15 -3.56 -13.94
CA GLY A 88 -4.60 -3.56 -13.73
C GLY A 88 -5.22 -2.17 -13.86
N ILE A 89 -4.66 -1.17 -13.17
CA ILE A 89 -5.12 0.22 -13.25
C ILE A 89 -5.00 0.78 -14.67
N LYS A 90 -3.94 0.44 -15.40
CA LYS A 90 -3.80 0.87 -16.79
C LYS A 90 -4.88 0.27 -17.69
N ALA A 91 -5.18 -1.02 -17.53
CA ALA A 91 -6.09 -1.76 -18.40
C ALA A 91 -7.59 -1.49 -18.13
N SER A 92 -7.96 -1.18 -16.89
CA SER A 92 -9.36 -1.06 -16.47
C SER A 92 -9.69 0.34 -15.97
N PRO A 93 -10.94 0.84 -16.09
CA PRO A 93 -11.36 2.11 -15.46
C PRO A 93 -11.04 2.11 -13.96
N LEU A 94 -10.62 3.27 -13.41
CA LEU A 94 -10.23 3.38 -12.00
C LEU A 94 -11.41 3.05 -11.07
N SER A 95 -12.62 3.49 -11.43
CA SER A 95 -13.85 3.20 -10.70
C SER A 95 -14.15 1.71 -10.57
N ALA A 96 -13.71 0.88 -11.54
CA ALA A 96 -13.92 -0.56 -11.51
C ALA A 96 -12.74 -1.33 -10.88
N SER A 97 -11.54 -0.77 -10.89
CA SER A 97 -10.33 -1.47 -10.43
C SER A 97 -10.00 -1.20 -8.96
N LEU A 98 -10.21 0.04 -8.48
CA LEU A 98 -9.94 0.41 -7.09
C LEU A 98 -10.83 -0.30 -6.05
N PRO A 99 -12.13 -0.59 -6.29
CA PRO A 99 -12.95 -1.29 -5.31
C PRO A 99 -12.45 -2.70 -4.95
N PHE A 100 -11.66 -3.33 -5.83
CA PHE A 100 -11.03 -4.62 -5.51
C PHE A 100 -9.94 -4.50 -4.42
N LEU A 101 -9.35 -3.33 -4.20
CA LEU A 101 -8.42 -3.13 -3.09
C LEU A 101 -9.12 -3.25 -1.73
N SER A 102 -10.43 -3.02 -1.66
CA SER A 102 -11.21 -3.20 -0.44
C SER A 102 -11.30 -4.66 0.02
N PHE A 103 -10.84 -5.62 -0.79
CA PHE A 103 -10.67 -7.02 -0.40
C PHE A 103 -9.37 -7.27 0.38
N THR A 104 -8.42 -6.33 0.42
CA THR A 104 -7.15 -6.44 1.16
C THR A 104 -7.34 -6.91 2.60
N PRO A 105 -8.30 -6.38 3.39
CA PRO A 105 -8.51 -6.82 4.78
C PRO A 105 -8.83 -8.32 4.90
N VAL A 106 -9.48 -8.93 3.91
CA VAL A 106 -9.76 -10.39 3.90
C VAL A 106 -8.45 -11.17 3.86
N PHE A 107 -7.54 -10.78 2.96
CA PHE A 107 -6.24 -11.41 2.84
C PHE A 107 -5.38 -11.17 4.08
N VAL A 108 -5.38 -9.96 4.63
CA VAL A 108 -4.63 -9.62 5.86
C VAL A 108 -5.11 -10.45 7.05
N VAL A 109 -6.42 -10.62 7.22
CA VAL A 109 -6.97 -11.43 8.31
C VAL A 109 -6.67 -12.91 8.10
N LEU A 110 -6.78 -13.40 6.86
CA LEU A 110 -6.48 -14.79 6.55
C LEU A 110 -5.00 -15.11 6.81
N THR A 111 -4.08 -14.27 6.36
CA THR A 111 -2.64 -14.48 6.58
C THR A 111 -2.26 -14.28 8.04
N GLY A 112 -2.85 -13.32 8.75
CA GLY A 112 -2.68 -13.14 10.20
C GLY A 112 -3.14 -14.37 10.99
N TYR A 113 -4.29 -14.95 10.62
CA TYR A 113 -4.75 -16.19 11.23
C TYR A 113 -3.82 -17.38 10.95
N LEU A 114 -3.41 -17.58 9.69
CA LEU A 114 -2.61 -18.74 9.28
C LEU A 114 -1.15 -18.68 9.76
N LEU A 115 -0.52 -17.50 9.73
CA LEU A 115 0.90 -17.31 10.01
C LEU A 115 1.17 -16.90 11.46
N LEU A 116 0.30 -16.06 12.04
CA LEU A 116 0.48 -15.48 13.37
C LEU A 116 -0.47 -16.07 14.42
N GLY A 117 -1.48 -16.85 14.01
CA GLY A 117 -2.50 -17.39 14.91
C GLY A 117 -3.47 -16.34 15.44
N GLU A 118 -3.52 -15.16 14.82
CA GLU A 118 -4.38 -14.05 15.25
C GLU A 118 -5.86 -14.35 14.97
N ARG A 119 -6.73 -14.00 15.93
CA ARG A 119 -8.18 -14.14 15.78
C ARG A 119 -8.83 -12.78 15.69
N VAL A 120 -9.71 -12.62 14.71
CA VAL A 120 -10.53 -11.41 14.57
C VAL A 120 -11.81 -11.58 15.38
N SER A 121 -12.21 -10.51 16.06
CA SER A 121 -13.50 -10.49 16.76
C SER A 121 -14.65 -10.66 15.78
N TYR A 122 -15.78 -11.18 16.26
CA TYR A 122 -16.98 -11.32 15.42
C TYR A 122 -17.41 -9.98 14.79
N THR A 123 -17.34 -8.88 15.55
CA THR A 123 -17.64 -7.53 15.06
C THR A 123 -16.65 -7.06 13.99
N GLY A 124 -15.36 -7.35 14.16
CA GLY A 124 -14.34 -7.03 13.15
C GLY A 124 -14.56 -7.79 11.84
N PHE A 125 -14.91 -9.08 11.94
CA PHE A 125 -15.21 -9.91 10.77
C PHE A 125 -16.43 -9.39 10.00
N VAL A 126 -17.53 -9.06 10.69
CA VAL A 126 -18.71 -8.45 10.07
C VAL A 126 -18.37 -7.13 9.40
N GLY A 127 -17.54 -6.29 10.02
CA GLY A 127 -17.07 -5.04 9.41
C GLY A 127 -16.32 -5.26 8.10
N ILE A 128 -15.44 -6.27 8.04
CA ILE A 128 -14.72 -6.63 6.80
C ILE A 128 -15.69 -7.09 5.72
N LEU A 129 -16.66 -7.95 6.05
CA LEU A 129 -17.67 -8.39 5.09
C LEU A 129 -18.48 -7.22 4.53
N LEU A 130 -18.87 -6.26 5.37
CA LEU A 130 -19.59 -5.07 4.91
C LEU A 130 -18.76 -4.22 3.94
N ILE A 131 -17.47 -4.04 4.22
CA ILE A 131 -16.55 -3.30 3.32
C ILE A 131 -16.44 -4.01 1.96
N VAL A 132 -16.28 -5.33 1.97
CA VAL A 132 -16.15 -6.15 0.76
C VAL A 132 -17.43 -6.16 -0.07
N LEU A 133 -18.58 -6.34 0.58
CA LEU A 133 -19.87 -6.30 -0.11
C LEU A 133 -20.14 -4.90 -0.67
N GLY A 134 -19.88 -3.86 0.12
CA GLY A 134 -20.04 -2.47 -0.32
C GLY A 134 -19.19 -2.14 -1.54
N SER A 135 -17.94 -2.63 -1.60
CA SER A 135 -17.07 -2.39 -2.75
C SER A 135 -17.47 -3.17 -4.00
N TYR A 136 -18.22 -4.26 -3.88
CA TYR A 136 -18.76 -5.00 -5.03
C TYR A 136 -19.99 -4.33 -5.64
N PHE A 137 -20.77 -3.60 -4.84
CA PHE A 137 -22.02 -2.94 -5.28
C PHE A 137 -21.83 -1.50 -5.80
N ILE A 138 -20.62 -0.92 -5.70
CA ILE A 138 -20.25 0.41 -6.19
C ILE A 138 -19.53 0.29 -7.53
#